data_AF-A0A8T3KNB4-F1
#
_entry.id   AF-A0A8T3KNB4-F1
#
_cell.length_a   1.000
_cell.length_b   1.000
_cell.length_c   1.000
_cell.angle_alpha   90.00
_cell.angle_beta   90.00
_cell.angle_gamma   90.00
#
_symmetry.space_group_name_H-M   'P 1'
#
loop_
_entity.id
_entity.type
_entity.pdbx_description
1 polymer ?
#
loop_
_entity_poly.entity_id
_entity_poly.type
_entity_poly.pdbx_seq_one_letter_code
_entity_poly.pdbx_strand_id
1 'polypeptide(L)' 'MNCPLAFEPFQSNRKRKNPYYRIYVDNFTVYYVVIDDVMEARRVIYSGRNADKIIK' A
#
# COMPACT_ATOMS: atom_id res chain seq x y z
N MET A 1 -11.55 -6.75 15.02
CA MET A 1 -11.17 -7.51 13.82
C MET A 1 -10.00 -6.78 13.17
N ASN A 2 -8.77 -7.22 13.40
CA ASN A 2 -7.60 -6.66 12.72
C ASN A 2 -7.27 -7.60 11.57
N CYS A 3 -7.82 -7.32 10.39
CA CYS A 3 -7.57 -8.12 9.19
C CYS A 3 -6.68 -7.32 8.23
N PRO A 4 -5.34 -7.51 8.26
CA PRO A 4 -4.39 -6.85 7.37
C PRO A 4 -4.71 -7.01 5.88
N LEU A 5 -5.39 -8.09 5.54
CA LEU A 5 -5.66 -8.55 4.19
C LEU A 5 -7.05 -8.13 3.67
N ALA A 6 -7.83 -7.39 4.48
CA ALA A 6 -9.18 -6.95 4.10
C ALA A 6 -9.18 -5.78 3.10
N PHE A 7 -8.03 -5.18 2.85
CA PHE A 7 -7.89 -4.04 1.95
C PHE A 7 -7.61 -4.47 0.52
N GLU A 8 -7.86 -3.54 -0.41
CA GLU A 8 -7.68 -3.81 -1.83
C GLU A 8 -6.22 -4.07 -2.19
N PRO A 9 -5.93 -5.14 -2.95
CA PRO A 9 -4.60 -5.37 -3.49
C PRO A 9 -4.29 -4.30 -4.54
N PHE A 10 -3.14 -3.65 -4.38
CA PHE A 10 -2.61 -2.69 -5.33
C PHE A 10 -1.84 -3.44 -6.43
N GLN A 11 -2.38 -3.40 -7.65
CA GLN A 11 -1.74 -4.00 -8.81
C GLN A 11 -0.63 -3.09 -9.35
N SER A 12 0.61 -3.34 -8.91
CA SER A 12 1.76 -2.63 -9.45
C SER A 12 2.10 -3.11 -10.86
N ASN A 13 2.52 -2.19 -11.74
CA ASN A 13 2.95 -2.51 -13.11
C ASN A 13 4.21 -3.40 -13.16
N ARG A 14 5.00 -3.45 -12.09
CA ARG A 14 6.21 -4.27 -11.98
C ARG A 14 5.90 -5.62 -11.34
N LYS A 15 6.55 -6.70 -11.78
CA LYS A 15 6.51 -7.98 -11.06
C LYS A 15 7.09 -7.81 -9.65
N ARG A 16 6.29 -8.10 -8.62
CA ARG A 16 6.66 -8.07 -7.20
C ARG A 16 6.49 -9.45 -6.60
N LYS A 17 7.32 -9.79 -5.60
CA LYS A 17 7.28 -11.09 -4.91
C LYS A 17 6.05 -11.23 -4.00
N ASN A 18 5.61 -10.13 -3.40
CA ASN A 18 4.50 -10.10 -2.45
C ASN A 18 3.43 -9.12 -2.95
N PRO A 19 2.13 -9.38 -2.67
CA PRO A 19 1.06 -8.45 -2.97
C PRO A 19 1.23 -7.20 -2.12
N TYR A 20 1.08 -6.05 -2.77
CA TYR A 20 0.99 -4.77 -2.09
C TYR A 20 -0.48 -4.48 -1.79
N TYR A 21 -0.73 -3.87 -0.66
CA TYR A 21 -2.03 -3.36 -0.26
C TYR A 21 -1.92 -1.86 -0.07
N ARG A 22 -3.05 -1.17 -0.20
CA ARG A 22 -3.15 0.25 0.14
C ARG A 22 -4.21 0.46 1.20
N ILE A 23 -3.90 1.34 2.15
CA ILE A 23 -4.87 1.88 3.10
C ILE A 23 -4.90 3.39 2.95
N TYR A 24 -6.10 3.95 3.05
CA TYR A 24 -6.33 5.39 3.08
C TYR A 24 -6.47 5.83 4.54
N VAL A 25 -5.59 6.72 4.97
CA VAL A 25 -5.56 7.26 6.33
C VAL A 25 -5.57 8.78 6.22
N ASP A 26 -6.75 9.38 6.39
CA ASP A 26 -6.98 10.81 6.18
C ASP A 26 -6.42 11.28 4.82
N ASN A 27 -5.49 12.25 4.82
CA ASN A 27 -4.87 12.77 3.60
C ASN A 27 -3.62 11.98 3.17
N PHE A 28 -3.49 10.73 3.61
CA PHE A 28 -2.38 9.87 3.26
C PHE A 28 -2.84 8.54 2.68
N THR A 29 -2.09 8.06 1.70
CA THR A 29 -2.21 6.69 1.19
C THR A 29 -0.95 5.94 1.60
N VAL A 30 -1.13 4.88 2.39
CA VAL A 30 -0.03 4.02 2.84
C VAL A 30 -0.05 2.74 2.03
N TYR A 31 1.10 2.44 1.42
CA TYR A 31 1.34 1.19 0.72
C TYR A 31 2.12 0.26 1.63
N TYR A 32 1.56 -0.91 1.91
CA TYR A 32 2.16 -1.89 2.78
C TYR A 32 2.12 -3.29 2.17
N VAL A 33 2.94 -4.19 2.69
CA VAL A 33 2.89 -5.62 2.40
C VAL A 33 2.72 -6.37 3.72
N VAL A 34 2.10 -7.54 3.65
CA VAL A 34 2.00 -8.45 4.79
C VAL A 34 2.96 -9.59 4.51
N ILE A 35 3.95 -9.76 5.39
CA ILE A 35 4.89 -10.88 5.36
C ILE A 35 4.76 -11.60 6.69
N ASP A 36 4.42 -12.88 6.62
CA ASP A 36 4.06 -13.71 7.76
C ASP A 36 2.92 -13.07 8.58
N ASP A 37 3.24 -12.45 9.72
CA ASP A 37 2.29 -11.76 10.61
C ASP A 37 2.62 -10.28 10.82
N VAL A 38 3.52 -9.72 9.99
CA VAL A 38 4.00 -8.34 10.11
C VAL A 38 3.52 -7.49 8.94
N MET A 39 2.93 -6.35 9.24
CA MET A 39 2.66 -5.29 8.27
C MET A 39 3.90 -4.42 8.05
N GLU A 40 4.51 -4.51 6.88
CA GLU A 40 5.59 -3.61 6.48
C GLU A 40 5.04 -2.44 5.68
N ALA A 41 5.03 -1.23 6.27
CA ALA A 41 4.73 0.00 5.55
C ALA A 41 5.92 0.40 4.66
N ARG A 42 5.72 0.46 3.34
CA ARG A 42 6.79 0.74 2.37
C ARG A 42 6.75 2.14 1.80
N ARG A 43 5.57 2.75 1.69
CA ARG A 43 5.41 4.12 1.19
C ARG A 43 4.25 4.80 1.90
N VAL A 44 4.45 6.06 2.27
CA VAL A 44 3.39 6.95 2.76
C VAL A 44 3.35 8.14 1.81
N ILE A 45 2.24 8.31 1.12
CA ILE A 45 2.07 9.34 0.10
C ILE A 45 0.97 10.29 0.55
N TYR A 46 1.28 11.58 0.62
CA TYR A 46 0.29 12.62 0.85
C TYR A 46 -0.62 12.76 -0.37
N SER A 47 -1.93 12.79 -0.15
CA SER A 47 -2.98 12.83 -1.18
C SER A 47 -2.89 14.07 -2.07
N GLY A 48 -2.36 15.18 -1.55
CA GLY A 48 -2.11 16.40 -2.33
C GLY A 48 -0.92 16.30 -3.29
N ARG A 49 -0.16 15.20 -3.29
CA ARG A 49 0.88 14.94 -4.29
C ARG A 49 0.34 14.06 -5.41
N ASN A 50 0.85 14.28 -6.63
CA ASN A 50 0.48 13.47 -7.78
C ASN A 50 1.03 12.03 -7.62
N ALA A 51 0.16 11.15 -7.13
CA ALA A 51 0.49 9.78 -6.76
C ALA A 51 0.94 8.96 -7.98
N ASP A 52 0.34 9.17 -9.14
CA ASP A 52 0.67 8.49 -10.40
C ASP A 52 2.14 8.69 -10.83
N LYS A 53 2.71 9.86 -10.52
CA LYS A 53 4.14 10.12 -10.78
C LYS A 53 5.08 9.38 -9.83
N ILE A 54 4.61 9.01 -8.63
CA ILE A 54 5.42 8.44 -7.56
C ILE A 54 5.34 6.90 -7.56
N ILE A 55 4.19 6.35 -7.94
CA ILE A 55 3.87 4.91 -7.78
C ILE A 55 4.26 4.07 -9.03
N LYS A 56 4.74 4.71 -10.10
CA LYS A 56 5.14 4.05 -11.35
C LYS A 56 6.10 2.86 -11.17
#